data_AF-A0A954U072-F1
#
_entry.id   AF-A0A954U072-F1
#
_cell.length_a   1.000
_cell.length_b   1.000
_cell.length_c   1.000
_cell.angle_alpha   90.00
_cell.angle_beta   90.00
_cell.angle_gamma   90.00
#
_symmetry.space_group_name_H-M   'P 1'
#
loop_
_entity.id
_entity.type
_entity.pdbx_description
1 polymer ?
#
loop_
_entity_poly.entity_id
_entity_poly.type
_entity_poly.pdbx_seq_one_letter_code
_entity_poly.pdbx_strand_id
1 'polypeptide(L)'
;LATPPSYYDDIIAHLGAVDLARRQDIYTRDPGGWHRIVVEKPFGRDVLSARELNRAVASVFSERQIYRIDHYLGKETVQNVLAFRFANVLFEPVWNRHYVDHVQITVAESLGVEGRGKYYEESGALRDMVQSHILQLLCVMAMEPPAHFDGNSLRDEKVKVLRSVAPPINPNDITARTVRGQYADGFVAGQQARAYRAEKDVNPTSRTETY
;
A
#
# COMPACT_ATOMS: atom_id res chain seq x y z
N LEU A 1 -11.85 1.84 9.71
CA LEU A 1 -11.28 2.64 10.80
C LEU A 1 -10.80 3.93 10.17
N ALA A 2 -11.71 4.91 10.06
CA ALA A 2 -11.40 6.24 9.56
C ALA A 2 -10.99 7.15 10.72
N THR A 3 -10.06 6.67 11.54
CA THR A 3 -9.56 7.32 12.75
C THR A 3 -8.03 7.35 12.72
N PRO A 4 -7.38 8.20 13.54
CA PRO A 4 -5.93 8.16 13.67
C PRO A 4 -5.42 6.76 14.09
N PRO A 5 -4.28 6.28 13.56
CA PRO A 5 -3.73 4.95 13.86
C PRO A 5 -3.50 4.68 15.33
N SER A 6 -3.23 5.71 16.13
CA SER A 6 -3.04 5.62 17.59
C SER A 6 -4.26 5.06 18.33
N TYR A 7 -5.45 5.12 17.72
CA TYR A 7 -6.68 4.59 18.32
C TYR A 7 -7.04 3.19 17.82
N TYR A 8 -6.27 2.61 16.89
CA TYR A 8 -6.66 1.33 16.28
C TYR A 8 -6.73 0.20 17.29
N ASP A 9 -5.69 0.04 18.11
CA ASP A 9 -5.62 -1.03 19.11
C ASP A 9 -6.76 -0.92 20.13
N ASP A 10 -7.02 0.29 20.64
CA ASP A 10 -8.12 0.53 21.57
C ASP A 10 -9.48 0.21 20.94
N ILE A 11 -9.75 0.70 19.72
CA ILE A 11 -11.02 0.44 19.04
C ILE A 11 -11.22 -1.07 18.83
N ILE A 12 -10.19 -1.77 18.35
CA ILE A 12 -10.25 -3.21 18.11
C ILE A 12 -10.51 -3.97 19.41
N ALA A 13 -9.78 -3.64 20.47
CA ALA A 13 -9.92 -4.28 21.77
C ALA A 13 -11.33 -4.09 22.35
N HIS A 14 -11.87 -2.87 22.28
CA HIS A 14 -13.22 -2.59 22.78
C HIS A 14 -14.30 -3.29 21.95
N LEU A 15 -14.17 -3.33 20.61
CA LEU A 15 -15.11 -4.06 19.75
C LEU A 15 -15.19 -5.55 20.12
N GLY A 16 -14.03 -6.16 20.45
CA GLY A 16 -13.98 -7.53 20.94
C GLY A 16 -14.55 -7.68 22.35
N ALA A 17 -14.26 -6.75 23.25
CA ALA A 17 -14.68 -6.82 24.65
C ALA A 17 -16.20 -6.70 24.85
N VAL A 18 -16.91 -6.02 23.94
CA VAL A 18 -18.37 -5.86 23.99
C VAL A 18 -19.12 -6.81 23.04
N ASP A 19 -18.46 -7.85 22.53
CA ASP A 19 -19.02 -8.85 21.60
C ASP A 19 -19.63 -8.27 20.30
N LEU A 20 -19.30 -7.02 19.94
CA LEU A 20 -19.67 -6.43 18.64
C LEU A 20 -18.82 -6.98 17.50
N ALA A 21 -17.70 -7.62 17.82
CA ALA A 21 -16.87 -8.34 16.88
C ALA A 21 -16.31 -9.60 17.52
N ARG A 22 -16.44 -10.72 16.81
CA ARG A 22 -15.82 -11.99 17.18
C ARG A 22 -15.28 -12.70 15.96
N ARG A 23 -14.31 -13.57 16.18
CA ARG A 23 -13.72 -14.40 15.13
C ARG A 23 -14.79 -15.34 14.59
N GLN A 24 -15.02 -15.26 13.29
CA GLN A 24 -15.94 -16.13 12.58
C GLN A 24 -15.16 -17.22 11.84
N ASP A 25 -15.61 -18.47 11.98
CA ASP A 25 -15.08 -19.61 11.23
C ASP A 25 -15.87 -19.83 9.92
N ILE A 26 -15.37 -20.73 9.08
CA ILE A 26 -15.92 -20.97 7.74
C ILE A 26 -17.00 -22.07 7.70
N TYR A 27 -17.17 -22.81 8.79
CA TYR A 27 -18.03 -23.98 8.91
C TYR A 27 -19.27 -23.71 9.77
N THR A 28 -19.25 -22.69 10.62
CA THR A 28 -20.32 -22.29 11.51
C THR A 28 -20.90 -20.95 11.05
N ARG A 29 -22.22 -20.95 10.82
CA ARG A 29 -22.97 -19.72 10.59
C ARG A 29 -23.18 -19.05 11.94
N ASP A 30 -22.61 -17.86 12.09
CA ASP A 30 -22.88 -17.00 13.23
C ASP A 30 -24.37 -16.57 13.19
N PRO A 31 -25.18 -16.88 14.21
CA PRO A 31 -26.59 -16.48 14.28
C PRO A 31 -26.80 -14.95 14.17
N GLY A 32 -25.79 -14.16 14.58
CA GLY A 32 -25.81 -12.70 14.55
C GLY A 32 -25.41 -12.08 13.21
N GLY A 33 -25.12 -12.88 12.18
CA GLY A 33 -24.68 -12.39 10.87
C GLY A 33 -23.17 -12.16 10.79
N TRP A 34 -22.72 -11.41 9.78
CA TRP A 34 -21.29 -11.19 9.53
C TRP A 34 -20.80 -9.88 10.14
N HIS A 35 -19.56 -9.90 10.65
CA HIS A 35 -18.87 -8.72 11.15
C HIS A 35 -17.56 -8.57 10.37
N ARG A 36 -17.29 -7.37 9.84
CA ARG A 36 -16.09 -7.06 9.06
C ARG A 36 -15.50 -5.75 9.53
N ILE A 37 -14.18 -5.67 9.52
CA ILE A 37 -13.44 -4.46 9.82
C ILE A 37 -12.70 -3.99 8.57
N VAL A 38 -12.85 -2.70 8.28
CA VAL A 38 -12.07 -2.01 7.26
C VAL A 38 -10.97 -1.25 7.99
N VAL A 39 -9.71 -1.36 7.56
CA VAL A 39 -8.55 -0.67 8.18
C VAL A 39 -7.87 0.18 7.13
N GLU A 40 -7.75 1.48 7.40
CA GLU A 40 -7.10 2.45 6.51
C GLU A 40 -5.59 2.48 6.71
N LYS A 41 -4.87 3.09 5.76
CA LYS A 41 -3.44 3.38 5.93
C LYS A 41 -3.23 4.52 6.95
N PRO A 42 -2.09 4.57 7.66
CA PRO A 42 -0.96 3.63 7.62
C PRO A 42 -1.19 2.33 8.42
N PHE A 43 -0.69 1.21 7.89
CA PHE A 43 -0.73 -0.09 8.56
C PHE A 43 0.63 -0.40 9.20
N GLY A 44 0.94 0.34 10.28
CA GLY A 44 2.28 0.39 10.85
C GLY A 44 3.22 1.33 10.06
N ARG A 45 4.43 1.52 10.59
CA ARG A 45 5.49 2.37 9.99
C ARG A 45 6.73 1.58 9.57
N ASP A 46 6.79 0.33 9.99
CA ASP A 46 7.84 -0.65 9.77
C ASP A 46 7.27 -2.07 9.95
N VAL A 47 8.08 -3.09 9.70
CA VAL A 47 7.66 -4.50 9.80
C VAL A 47 7.21 -4.89 11.21
N LEU A 48 7.82 -4.33 12.26
CA LEU A 48 7.50 -4.69 13.64
C LEU A 48 6.13 -4.15 14.04
N SER A 49 5.92 -2.83 13.86
CA SER A 49 4.65 -2.16 14.13
C SER A 49 3.51 -2.70 13.27
N ALA A 50 3.76 -3.03 11.99
CA ALA A 50 2.76 -3.67 11.14
C ALA A 50 2.36 -5.07 11.67
N ARG A 51 3.32 -5.85 12.19
CA ARG A 51 3.04 -7.17 12.79
C ARG A 51 2.27 -7.04 14.10
N GLU A 52 2.55 -6.02 14.89
CA GLU A 52 1.83 -5.72 16.14
C GLU A 52 0.38 -5.36 15.86
N LEU A 53 0.14 -4.40 14.96
CA LEU A 53 -1.22 -4.05 14.52
C LEU A 53 -1.94 -5.27 13.93
N ASN A 54 -1.25 -6.08 13.12
CA ASN A 54 -1.85 -7.30 12.58
C ASN A 54 -2.25 -8.30 13.66
N ARG A 55 -1.43 -8.46 14.71
CA ARG A 55 -1.74 -9.31 15.86
C ARG A 55 -2.93 -8.78 16.65
N ALA A 56 -3.00 -7.47 16.87
CA ALA A 56 -4.13 -6.81 17.52
C ALA A 56 -5.43 -7.08 16.75
N VAL A 57 -5.47 -6.79 15.44
CA VAL A 57 -6.66 -7.07 14.61
C VAL A 57 -7.02 -8.57 14.63
N ALA A 58 -6.03 -9.46 14.46
CA ALA A 58 -6.24 -10.90 14.39
C ALA A 58 -6.67 -11.55 15.72
N SER A 59 -6.52 -10.84 16.85
CA SER A 59 -7.03 -11.27 18.15
C SER A 59 -8.56 -11.27 18.20
N VAL A 60 -9.21 -10.37 17.44
CA VAL A 60 -10.66 -10.17 17.45
C VAL A 60 -11.31 -10.65 16.14
N PHE A 61 -10.62 -10.51 15.00
CA PHE A 61 -11.16 -10.81 13.68
C PHE A 61 -10.39 -11.95 13.00
N SER A 62 -11.08 -12.82 12.26
CA SER A 62 -10.44 -13.75 11.33
C SER A 62 -10.04 -13.04 10.03
N GLU A 63 -9.07 -13.55 9.27
CA GLU A 63 -8.54 -12.86 8.08
C GLU A 63 -9.61 -12.53 7.02
N ARG A 64 -10.68 -13.34 6.91
CA ARG A 64 -11.81 -13.08 6.01
C ARG A 64 -12.68 -11.88 6.41
N GLN A 65 -12.56 -11.46 7.68
CA GLN A 65 -13.27 -10.31 8.22
C GLN A 65 -12.46 -9.02 8.07
N ILE A 66 -11.18 -9.09 7.68
CA ILE A 66 -10.26 -7.95 7.68
C ILE A 66 -10.06 -7.44 6.25
N TYR A 67 -10.44 -6.17 6.03
CA TYR A 67 -10.29 -5.46 4.77
C TYR A 67 -9.31 -4.31 4.96
N ARG A 68 -8.06 -4.52 4.55
CA ARG A 68 -7.02 -3.48 4.58
C ARG A 68 -7.11 -2.66 3.29
N ILE A 69 -7.31 -1.36 3.40
CA ILE A 69 -7.56 -0.49 2.24
C ILE A 69 -6.25 -0.08 1.58
N ASP A 70 -6.18 -0.33 0.29
CA ASP A 70 -5.35 0.40 -0.65
C ASP A 70 -6.27 0.91 -1.76
N HIS A 71 -6.55 2.22 -1.77
CA HIS A 71 -7.51 2.80 -2.68
C HIS A 71 -7.07 2.74 -4.16
N TYR A 72 -5.78 2.52 -4.46
CA TYR A 72 -5.33 2.33 -5.84
C TYR A 72 -5.92 1.06 -6.45
N LEU A 73 -6.13 0.01 -5.66
CA LEU A 73 -6.78 -1.24 -6.12
C LEU A 73 -8.26 -1.05 -6.47
N GLY A 74 -8.88 0.03 -6.00
CA GLY A 74 -10.25 0.41 -6.34
C GLY A 74 -10.36 1.17 -7.67
N LYS A 75 -9.25 1.61 -8.26
CA LYS A 75 -9.27 2.34 -9.53
C LYS A 75 -9.58 1.39 -10.69
N GLU A 76 -10.53 1.79 -11.52
CA GLU A 76 -10.99 0.99 -12.67
C GLU A 76 -9.82 0.59 -13.59
N THR A 77 -8.91 1.52 -13.88
CA THR A 77 -7.74 1.26 -14.72
C THR A 77 -6.80 0.20 -14.14
N VAL A 78 -6.69 0.11 -12.81
CA VAL A 78 -5.88 -0.90 -12.13
C VAL A 78 -6.54 -2.27 -12.21
N GLN A 79 -7.87 -2.33 -12.06
CA GLN A 79 -8.63 -3.57 -12.22
C GLN A 79 -8.59 -4.07 -13.67
N ASN A 80 -8.62 -3.16 -14.64
CA ASN A 80 -8.56 -3.49 -16.07
C ASN A 80 -7.23 -4.15 -16.48
N VAL A 81 -6.14 -3.98 -15.73
CA VAL A 81 -4.88 -4.71 -15.99
C VAL A 81 -5.10 -6.21 -15.96
N LEU A 82 -5.95 -6.72 -15.06
CA LEU A 82 -6.24 -8.15 -14.95
C LEU A 82 -6.95 -8.69 -16.19
N ALA A 83 -7.97 -7.96 -16.66
CA ALA A 83 -8.68 -8.29 -17.89
C ALA A 83 -7.74 -8.20 -19.10
N PHE A 84 -6.92 -7.14 -19.18
CA PHE A 84 -5.97 -6.97 -20.26
C PHE A 84 -4.97 -8.13 -20.34
N ARG A 85 -4.40 -8.54 -19.20
CA ARG A 85 -3.37 -9.59 -19.16
C ARG A 85 -3.95 -11.00 -19.37
N PHE A 86 -5.07 -11.35 -18.75
CA PHE A 86 -5.50 -12.75 -18.70
C PHE A 86 -6.71 -13.08 -19.57
N ALA A 87 -7.44 -12.08 -20.08
CA ALA A 87 -8.54 -12.30 -21.02
C ALA A 87 -8.14 -12.11 -22.49
N ASN A 88 -6.89 -11.71 -22.77
CA ASN A 88 -6.42 -11.45 -24.13
C ASN A 88 -5.32 -12.43 -24.55
N VAL A 89 -5.66 -13.30 -25.50
CA VAL A 89 -4.76 -14.32 -26.09
C VAL A 89 -3.52 -13.70 -26.74
N LEU A 90 -3.58 -12.43 -27.16
CA LEU A 90 -2.45 -11.74 -27.80
C LEU A 90 -1.43 -11.20 -26.79
N PHE A 91 -1.87 -10.77 -25.60
CA PHE A 91 -1.01 -10.03 -24.67
C PHE A 91 -0.33 -10.94 -23.64
N GLU A 92 -1.02 -11.97 -23.15
CA GLU A 92 -0.44 -12.90 -22.18
C GLU A 92 0.88 -13.54 -22.67
N PRO A 93 0.97 -14.06 -23.92
CA PRO A 93 2.17 -14.77 -24.37
C PRO A 93 3.40 -13.88 -24.53
N VAL A 94 3.21 -12.56 -24.66
CA VAL A 94 4.29 -11.57 -24.80
C VAL A 94 4.59 -10.86 -23.49
N TRP A 95 3.84 -11.09 -22.41
CA TRP A 95 4.06 -10.45 -21.12
C TRP A 95 5.12 -11.19 -20.29
N ASN A 96 6.35 -11.27 -20.79
CA ASN A 96 7.46 -11.93 -20.12
C ASN A 96 8.82 -11.37 -20.57
N ARG A 97 9.89 -11.79 -19.88
CA ARG A 97 11.28 -11.34 -20.09
C ARG A 97 11.86 -11.57 -21.49
N HIS A 98 11.22 -12.36 -22.35
CA HIS A 98 11.68 -12.56 -23.73
C HIS A 98 11.24 -11.42 -24.67
N TYR A 99 10.16 -10.71 -24.31
CA TYR A 99 9.55 -9.68 -25.17
C TYR A 99 9.46 -8.31 -24.47
N VAL A 100 9.44 -8.28 -23.14
CA VAL A 100 9.41 -7.04 -22.34
C VAL A 100 10.83 -6.72 -21.88
N ASP A 101 11.34 -5.57 -22.31
CA ASP A 101 12.63 -5.03 -21.89
C ASP A 101 12.59 -4.50 -20.45
N HIS A 102 11.63 -3.61 -20.16
CA HIS A 102 11.40 -3.08 -18.81
C HIS A 102 9.95 -2.70 -18.57
N VAL A 103 9.61 -2.53 -17.29
CA VAL A 103 8.31 -2.04 -16.82
C VAL A 103 8.54 -0.81 -15.96
N GLN A 104 7.88 0.30 -16.31
CA GLN A 104 7.95 1.55 -15.55
C GLN A 104 6.61 1.83 -14.87
N ILE A 105 6.65 2.05 -13.56
CA ILE A 105 5.50 2.54 -12.78
C ILE A 105 5.81 3.96 -12.37
N THR A 106 4.97 4.90 -12.80
CA THR A 106 5.12 6.31 -12.44
C THR A 106 3.87 6.78 -11.71
N VAL A 107 4.09 7.36 -10.53
CA VAL A 107 3.06 8.11 -9.81
C VAL A 107 3.65 9.48 -9.56
N ALA A 108 3.09 10.49 -10.23
CA ALA A 108 3.55 11.87 -10.17
C ALA A 108 2.40 12.75 -9.70
N GLU A 109 2.71 13.67 -8.79
CA GLU A 109 1.77 14.66 -8.27
C GLU A 109 2.31 16.05 -8.57
N SER A 110 1.42 16.95 -8.98
CA SER A 110 1.75 18.37 -9.16
C SER A 110 1.65 19.17 -7.86
N LEU A 111 1.05 18.58 -6.82
CA LEU A 111 0.83 19.21 -5.53
C LEU A 111 2.06 19.04 -4.64
N GLY A 112 2.32 20.02 -3.77
CA GLY A 112 3.33 19.91 -2.73
C GLY A 112 2.82 19.05 -1.56
N VAL A 113 3.50 19.16 -0.41
CA VAL A 113 3.02 18.53 0.84
C VAL A 113 1.76 19.20 1.38
N GLU A 114 1.48 20.44 0.95
CA GLU A 114 0.33 21.23 1.38
C GLU A 114 0.23 21.28 2.93
N GLY A 115 -0.98 21.23 3.48
CA GLY A 115 -1.20 21.19 4.94
C GLY A 115 -0.81 19.89 5.65
N ARG A 116 -0.14 18.94 4.97
CA ARG A 116 0.21 17.62 5.53
C ARG A 116 1.66 17.54 6.03
N GLY A 117 2.36 18.66 6.18
CA GLY A 117 3.78 18.72 6.58
C GLY A 117 4.13 17.80 7.75
N LYS A 118 3.41 17.91 8.87
CA LYS A 118 3.63 17.08 10.06
C LYS A 118 3.53 15.57 9.80
N TYR A 119 2.56 15.13 9.00
CA TYR A 119 2.41 13.71 8.64
C TYR A 119 3.50 13.26 7.67
N TYR A 120 3.85 14.12 6.71
CA TYR A 120 4.82 13.77 5.68
C TYR A 120 6.24 13.65 6.23
N GLU A 121 6.58 14.43 7.26
CA GLU A 121 7.86 14.34 7.98
C GLU A 121 8.12 12.94 8.58
N GLU A 122 7.07 12.22 8.94
CA GLU A 122 7.19 10.87 9.51
C GLU A 122 7.10 9.76 8.45
N SER A 123 6.46 10.04 7.31
CA SER A 123 6.19 9.05 6.27
C SER A 123 7.21 9.10 5.13
N GLY A 124 7.36 10.26 4.48
CA GLY A 124 8.07 10.43 3.22
C GLY A 124 7.37 9.75 2.04
N ALA A 125 7.85 10.01 0.83
CA ALA A 125 7.30 9.41 -0.39
C ALA A 125 7.41 7.86 -0.38
N LEU A 126 8.45 7.30 0.25
CA LEU A 126 8.65 5.85 0.31
C LEU A 126 7.51 5.14 1.04
N ARG A 127 7.05 5.68 2.19
CA ARG A 127 5.96 5.04 2.94
C ARG A 127 4.58 5.45 2.43
N ASP A 128 4.41 6.70 2.00
CA ASP A 128 3.08 7.18 1.58
C ASP A 128 2.65 6.58 0.24
N MET A 129 3.61 6.36 -0.69
CA MET A 129 3.33 5.96 -2.06
C MET A 129 3.97 4.64 -2.48
N VAL A 130 5.26 4.43 -2.17
CA VAL A 130 5.99 3.26 -2.69
C VAL A 130 5.55 1.97 -2.01
N GLN A 131 5.63 1.93 -0.67
CA GLN A 131 5.38 0.72 0.12
C GLN A 131 3.95 0.17 -0.04
N SER A 132 2.97 1.03 -0.29
CA SER A 132 1.58 0.63 -0.49
C SER A 132 1.24 0.58 -1.98
N HIS A 133 0.91 1.73 -2.55
CA HIS A 133 0.28 1.84 -3.86
C HIS A 133 1.14 1.27 -4.99
N ILE A 134 2.41 1.66 -5.07
CA ILE A 134 3.29 1.23 -6.16
C ILE A 134 3.63 -0.26 -6.04
N LEU A 135 3.86 -0.78 -4.82
CA LEU A 135 4.06 -2.22 -4.62
C LEU A 135 2.80 -3.02 -4.98
N GLN A 136 1.59 -2.50 -4.72
CA GLN A 136 0.36 -3.16 -5.16
C GLN A 136 0.24 -3.19 -6.69
N LEU A 137 0.56 -2.10 -7.38
CA LEU A 137 0.59 -2.05 -8.84
C LEU A 137 1.62 -3.02 -9.43
N LEU A 138 2.82 -3.08 -8.83
CA LEU A 138 3.84 -4.06 -9.20
C LEU A 138 3.29 -5.48 -9.11
N CYS A 139 2.61 -5.82 -8.01
CA CYS A 139 2.01 -7.15 -7.85
C CYS A 139 0.98 -7.46 -8.93
N VAL A 140 0.06 -6.54 -9.21
CA VAL A 140 -0.98 -6.72 -10.23
C VAL A 140 -0.38 -6.90 -11.63
N MET A 141 0.69 -6.17 -11.95
CA MET A 141 1.38 -6.26 -13.24
C MET A 141 2.29 -7.47 -13.39
N ALA A 142 2.91 -7.96 -12.31
CA ALA A 142 3.94 -9.00 -12.39
C ALA A 142 3.44 -10.40 -12.00
N MET A 143 2.26 -10.53 -11.39
CA MET A 143 1.75 -11.83 -10.94
C MET A 143 1.43 -12.76 -12.11
N GLU A 144 1.50 -14.07 -11.87
CA GLU A 144 1.05 -15.08 -12.84
C GLU A 144 -0.50 -15.08 -12.97
N PRO A 145 -1.05 -15.71 -14.01
CA PRO A 145 -2.49 -15.98 -14.07
C PRO A 145 -2.93 -16.79 -12.85
N PRO A 146 -3.94 -16.34 -12.09
CA PRO A 146 -4.41 -17.08 -10.93
C PRO A 146 -5.17 -18.34 -11.37
N ALA A 147 -5.12 -19.40 -10.56
CA ALA A 147 -5.85 -20.65 -10.83
C ALA A 147 -7.37 -20.45 -10.95
N HIS A 148 -7.91 -19.52 -10.15
CA HIS A 148 -9.30 -19.10 -10.17
C HIS A 148 -9.38 -17.58 -10.04
N PHE A 149 -10.46 -16.98 -10.57
CA PHE A 149 -10.70 -15.55 -10.46
C PHE A 149 -11.44 -15.20 -9.15
N ASP A 150 -10.81 -15.50 -8.02
CA ASP A 150 -11.30 -15.18 -6.68
C ASP A 150 -10.25 -14.45 -5.84
N GLY A 151 -10.68 -13.87 -4.72
CA GLY A 151 -9.83 -13.00 -3.89
C GLY A 151 -8.63 -13.70 -3.25
N ASN A 152 -8.68 -15.00 -2.97
CA ASN A 152 -7.55 -15.73 -2.38
C ASN A 152 -6.54 -16.13 -3.46
N SER A 153 -7.02 -16.70 -4.58
CA SER A 153 -6.15 -17.07 -5.70
C SER A 153 -5.38 -15.87 -6.26
N LEU A 154 -6.04 -14.71 -6.38
CA LEU A 154 -5.37 -13.45 -6.74
C LEU A 154 -4.33 -13.01 -5.69
N ARG A 155 -4.64 -13.18 -4.41
CA ARG A 155 -3.73 -12.80 -3.32
C ARG A 155 -2.49 -13.68 -3.32
N ASP A 156 -2.62 -14.97 -3.57
CA ASP A 156 -1.51 -15.92 -3.59
C ASP A 156 -0.49 -15.56 -4.67
N GLU A 157 -0.94 -15.24 -5.89
CA GLU A 157 -0.04 -14.81 -6.96
C GLU A 157 0.60 -13.44 -6.68
N LYS A 158 -0.12 -12.51 -6.05
CA LYS A 158 0.48 -11.24 -5.59
C LYS A 158 1.56 -11.46 -4.53
N VAL A 159 1.33 -12.36 -3.57
CA VAL A 159 2.32 -12.70 -2.53
C VAL A 159 3.55 -13.37 -3.14
N LYS A 160 3.36 -14.22 -4.15
CA LYS A 160 4.45 -14.84 -4.90
C LYS A 160 5.37 -13.80 -5.55
N VAL A 161 4.82 -12.74 -6.14
CA VAL A 161 5.60 -11.60 -6.64
C VAL A 161 6.42 -10.98 -5.52
N LEU A 162 5.79 -10.59 -4.40
CA LEU A 162 6.49 -9.93 -3.29
C LEU A 162 7.64 -10.78 -2.72
N ARG A 163 7.47 -12.10 -2.65
CA ARG A 163 8.53 -13.03 -2.22
C ARG A 163 9.69 -13.15 -3.22
N SER A 164 9.43 -12.82 -4.49
CA SER A 164 10.42 -12.88 -5.57
C SER A 164 11.16 -11.55 -5.76
N VAL A 165 10.64 -10.45 -5.20
CA VAL A 165 11.35 -9.15 -5.20
C VAL A 165 12.59 -9.27 -4.31
N ALA A 166 13.76 -9.11 -4.91
CA ALA A 166 15.02 -9.03 -4.18
C ALA A 166 15.19 -7.60 -3.62
N PRO A 167 15.09 -7.39 -2.29
CA PRO A 167 15.34 -6.08 -1.73
C PRO A 167 16.85 -5.77 -1.79
N PRO A 168 17.24 -4.48 -1.84
CA PRO A 168 18.64 -4.12 -1.72
C PRO A 168 19.17 -4.54 -0.35
N ILE A 169 20.32 -5.23 -0.32
CA ILE A 169 20.80 -5.97 0.87
C ILE A 169 21.81 -5.16 1.69
N ASN A 170 22.46 -4.16 1.08
CA ASN A 170 23.50 -3.36 1.72
C ASN A 170 23.47 -1.88 1.27
N PRO A 171 24.16 -0.96 1.98
CA PRO A 171 24.14 0.47 1.64
C PRO A 171 24.57 0.81 0.21
N ASN A 172 25.59 0.12 -0.33
CA ASN A 172 26.05 0.37 -1.69
C ASN A 172 24.98 -0.04 -2.73
N ASP A 173 24.29 -1.14 -2.48
CA ASP A 173 23.19 -1.61 -3.33
C ASP A 173 21.98 -0.66 -3.28
N ILE A 174 21.67 -0.12 -2.10
CA ILE A 174 20.65 0.93 -1.95
C ILE A 174 21.05 2.15 -2.78
N THR A 175 22.28 2.66 -2.63
CA THR A 175 22.76 3.83 -3.39
C THR A 175 22.78 3.59 -4.90
N ALA A 176 23.07 2.37 -5.35
CA ALA A 176 23.12 2.05 -6.78
C ALA A 176 21.73 1.90 -7.44
N ARG A 177 20.69 1.54 -6.67
CA ARG A 177 19.35 1.21 -7.20
C ARG A 177 18.25 2.19 -6.82
N THR A 178 18.54 3.15 -5.95
CA THR A 178 17.54 4.11 -5.46
C THR A 178 18.06 5.53 -5.59
N VAL A 179 17.15 6.44 -5.91
CA VAL A 179 17.37 7.88 -5.90
C VAL A 179 16.33 8.46 -4.97
N ARG A 180 16.76 9.36 -4.07
CA ARG A 180 15.87 10.12 -3.19
C ARG A 180 16.01 11.59 -3.52
N GLY A 181 14.89 12.29 -3.66
CA GLY A 181 14.83 13.72 -3.90
C GLY A 181 14.02 14.45 -2.83
N GLN A 182 14.21 15.76 -2.78
CA GLN A 182 13.36 16.67 -2.01
C GLN A 182 13.12 17.90 -2.88
N TYR A 183 11.85 18.24 -3.13
CA TYR A 183 11.54 19.37 -4.01
C TYR A 183 12.01 20.69 -3.37
N ALA A 184 12.57 21.56 -4.22
CA ALA A 184 13.08 22.88 -3.88
C ALA A 184 12.13 23.97 -4.41
N ASP A 185 12.48 25.23 -4.18
CA ASP A 185 11.75 26.36 -4.75
C ASP A 185 11.71 26.26 -6.28
N GLY A 186 10.57 26.59 -6.87
CA GLY A 186 10.37 26.47 -8.31
C GLY A 186 9.01 26.98 -8.76
N PHE A 187 8.55 26.47 -9.90
CA PHE A 187 7.25 26.80 -10.47
C PHE A 187 6.51 25.55 -10.91
N VAL A 188 5.22 25.46 -10.57
CA VAL A 188 4.30 24.43 -11.08
C VAL A 188 3.17 25.13 -11.81
N ALA A 189 2.98 24.82 -13.09
CA ALA A 189 1.97 25.46 -13.95
C ALA A 189 2.00 27.01 -13.90
N GLY A 190 3.20 27.59 -13.78
CA GLY A 190 3.41 29.05 -13.71
C GLY A 190 3.18 29.67 -12.33
N GLN A 191 2.75 28.91 -11.32
CA GLN A 191 2.64 29.37 -9.94
C GLN A 191 3.91 29.05 -9.16
N GLN A 192 4.36 29.99 -8.31
CA GLN A 192 5.52 29.79 -7.47
C GLN A 192 5.23 28.70 -6.43
N ALA A 193 6.06 27.66 -6.42
CA ALA A 193 6.06 26.60 -5.42
C ALA A 193 7.25 26.80 -4.49
N ARG A 194 7.02 26.69 -3.19
CA ARG A 194 8.07 26.81 -2.17
C ARG A 194 8.81 25.49 -2.00
N ALA A 195 10.05 25.53 -1.54
CA ALA A 195 10.78 24.33 -1.14
C ALA A 195 10.08 23.59 0.01
N TYR A 196 10.22 22.27 0.07
CA TYR A 196 9.62 21.43 1.10
C TYR A 196 9.93 21.91 2.54
N ARG A 197 11.17 22.31 2.80
CA ARG A 197 11.63 22.82 4.11
C ARG A 197 11.04 24.17 4.51
N ALA A 198 10.42 24.89 3.58
CA ALA A 198 9.72 26.15 3.81
C ALA A 198 8.19 25.96 3.96
N GLU A 199 7.72 24.72 3.89
CA GLU A 199 6.32 24.38 4.10
C GLU A 199 5.94 24.45 5.58
N LYS A 200 4.64 24.64 5.81
CA LYS A 200 4.10 24.67 7.16
C LYS A 200 4.29 23.32 7.84
N ASP A 201 4.68 23.34 9.12
CA ASP A 201 4.87 22.16 9.96
C ASP A 201 5.93 21.16 9.44
N VAL A 202 6.94 21.66 8.70
CA VAL A 202 8.11 20.90 8.24
C VAL A 202 9.38 21.41 8.92
N ASN A 203 10.30 20.51 9.29
CA ASN A 203 11.59 20.91 9.86
C ASN A 203 12.47 21.60 8.79
N PRO A 204 12.99 22.81 9.03
CA PRO A 204 13.88 23.52 8.10
C PRO A 204 15.16 22.75 7.73
N THR A 205 15.54 21.72 8.51
CA THR A 205 16.70 20.84 8.27
C THR A 205 16.31 19.42 7.84
N SER A 206 15.04 19.20 7.49
CA SER A 206 14.50 17.88 7.17
C SER A 206 15.26 17.16 6.05
N ARG A 207 15.42 15.84 6.23
CA ARG A 207 15.98 14.91 5.23
C ARG A 207 14.92 13.97 4.64
N THR A 208 13.65 14.26 4.88
CA THR A 208 12.50 13.51 4.35
C THR A 208 12.45 13.62 2.83
N GLU A 209 12.33 12.48 2.16
CA GLU A 209 12.21 12.45 0.71
C GLU A 209 10.78 12.76 0.25
N THR A 210 10.68 13.51 -0.85
CA THR A 210 9.43 13.79 -1.56
C THR A 210 9.43 13.17 -2.96
N TYR A 211 10.49 12.42 -3.30
CA TYR A 211 10.70 11.67 -4.54
C TYR A 211 11.56 10.45 -4.23
#